data_AF-A0A536QDH6-F1
#
_entry.id   AF-A0A536QDH6-F1
#
_cell.length_a   1.000
_cell.length_b   1.000
_cell.length_c   1.000
_cell.angle_alpha   90.00
_cell.angle_beta   90.00
_cell.angle_gamma   90.00
#
_symmetry.space_group_name_H-M   'P 1'
#
loop_
_entity.id
_entity.type
_entity.pdbx_description
1 polymer ?
#
loop_
_entity_poly.entity_id
_entity_poly.type
_entity_poly.pdbx_seq_one_letter_code
_entity_poly.pdbx_strand_id
1 'polypeptide(L)'
;MVRAEIQAIIDRLSAADPHFRATCRPIFSREPLDVSAQSDIVKILGTQVLTRLGRDPVISGLSGWTDAALLTAAGIPSVVFGPAGEGLHGAREWVDLESVAQCCAIVLAAITKFCANNGF
;
A
#
# COMPACT_ATOMS: atom_id res chain seq x y z
N MET A 1 8.18 -19.79 -4.28
CA MET A 1 7.03 -19.77 -5.20
C MET A 1 7.38 -18.97 -6.46
N VAL A 2 7.55 -17.65 -6.39
CA VAL A 2 7.88 -16.80 -7.57
C VAL A 2 9.18 -17.18 -8.31
N ARG A 3 10.27 -17.49 -7.60
CA ARG A 3 11.52 -17.90 -8.26
C ARG A 3 11.34 -19.16 -9.12
N ALA A 4 10.57 -20.13 -8.62
CA ALA A 4 10.34 -21.39 -9.34
C ALA A 4 9.54 -21.15 -10.63
N GLU A 5 8.57 -20.24 -10.59
CA GLU A 5 7.80 -19.85 -11.78
C GLU A 5 8.69 -19.15 -12.82
N ILE A 6 9.55 -18.22 -12.39
CA ILE A 6 10.52 -17.59 -13.29
C ILE A 6 11.51 -18.62 -13.86
N GLN A 7 11.97 -19.56 -13.04
CA GLN A 7 12.88 -20.61 -13.49
C GLN A 7 12.20 -21.51 -14.54
N ALA A 8 10.93 -21.88 -14.33
CA ALA A 8 10.18 -22.68 -15.30
C ALA A 8 10.00 -21.94 -16.65
N ILE A 9 9.90 -20.61 -16.64
CA ILE A 9 9.90 -19.81 -17.87
C ILE A 9 11.26 -19.88 -18.56
N ILE A 10 12.36 -19.71 -17.81
CA ILE A 10 13.72 -19.81 -18.35
C ILE A 10 13.97 -21.20 -18.96
N ASP A 11 13.58 -22.27 -18.26
CA ASP A 11 13.77 -23.65 -18.71
C ASP A 11 13.05 -23.91 -20.03
N ARG A 12 11.81 -23.44 -20.18
CA ARG A 12 11.07 -23.53 -21.45
C ARG A 12 11.74 -22.77 -22.58
N LEU A 13 12.25 -21.56 -22.31
CA LEU A 13 12.93 -20.75 -23.32
C LEU A 13 14.27 -21.38 -23.76
N SER A 14 15.04 -21.91 -22.80
CA SER A 14 16.29 -22.64 -23.10
C SER A 14 16.05 -23.92 -23.90
N ALA A 15 14.92 -24.60 -23.71
CA ALA A 15 14.55 -25.76 -24.52
C ALA A 15 14.12 -25.39 -25.95
N ALA A 16 13.53 -24.21 -26.15
CA ALA A 16 13.04 -23.74 -27.44
C ALA A 16 14.14 -23.08 -28.31
N ASP A 17 15.16 -22.48 -27.70
CA ASP A 17 16.26 -21.80 -28.39
C ASP A 17 17.63 -22.22 -27.82
N PRO A 18 18.42 -23.01 -28.57
CA PRO A 18 19.77 -23.43 -28.18
C PRO A 18 20.76 -22.30 -27.93
N HIS A 19 20.49 -21.06 -28.37
CA HIS A 19 21.32 -19.88 -28.13
C HIS A 19 20.87 -19.07 -26.91
N PHE A 20 19.66 -19.27 -26.39
CA PHE A 20 19.16 -18.55 -25.23
C PHE A 20 19.90 -18.96 -23.94
N ARG A 21 20.45 -17.97 -23.22
CA ARG A 21 21.15 -18.16 -21.93
C ARG A 21 20.65 -17.11 -20.94
N ALA A 22 20.11 -17.56 -19.82
CA ALA A 22 19.66 -16.69 -18.74
C ALA A 22 19.87 -17.34 -17.37
N THR A 23 20.00 -16.52 -16.34
CA THR A 23 20.02 -16.98 -14.94
C THR A 23 19.04 -16.14 -14.12
N CYS A 24 18.42 -16.74 -13.11
CA CYS A 24 17.53 -16.04 -12.18
C CYS A 24 18.12 -16.08 -10.77
N ARG A 25 18.33 -14.88 -10.21
CA ARG A 25 18.76 -14.70 -8.81
C ARG A 25 17.83 -13.71 -8.11
N PRO A 26 17.09 -14.12 -7.07
CA PRO A 26 16.35 -13.18 -6.25
C PRO A 26 17.32 -12.21 -5.55
N ILE A 27 17.05 -10.91 -5.66
CA ILE A 27 17.84 -9.86 -5.01
C ILE A 27 17.11 -9.25 -3.82
N PHE A 28 15.79 -9.26 -3.85
CA PHE A 28 14.94 -8.55 -2.89
C PHE A 28 13.56 -9.19 -2.87
N SER A 29 12.99 -9.30 -1.67
CA SER A 29 11.60 -9.70 -1.45
C SER A 29 11.07 -8.97 -0.22
N ARG A 30 9.80 -8.62 -0.24
CA ARG A 30 9.07 -8.03 0.89
C ARG A 30 7.67 -8.62 0.93
N GLU A 31 7.19 -8.82 2.15
CA GLU A 31 5.81 -9.26 2.37
C GLU A 31 4.83 -8.13 2.00
N PRO A 32 3.61 -8.49 1.56
CA PRO A 32 2.55 -7.52 1.32
C PRO A 32 2.10 -6.88 2.63
N LEU A 33 1.49 -5.68 2.53
CA LEU A 33 0.75 -5.10 3.64
C LEU A 33 -0.57 -5.88 3.79
N ASP A 34 -0.80 -6.45 4.98
CA ASP A 34 -2.09 -7.00 5.39
C ASP A 34 -2.43 -6.47 6.78
N VAL A 35 -3.41 -5.56 6.83
CA VAL A 35 -3.91 -4.97 8.08
C VAL A 35 -5.37 -5.36 8.27
N SER A 36 -5.70 -5.87 9.44
CA SER A 36 -7.08 -6.21 9.77
C SER A 36 -7.99 -4.99 9.70
N ALA A 37 -9.10 -5.11 8.99
CA ALA A 37 -10.17 -4.11 8.98
C ALA A 37 -10.75 -3.83 10.38
N GLN A 38 -10.48 -4.71 11.35
CA GLN A 38 -10.90 -4.54 12.74
C GLN A 38 -9.94 -3.68 13.58
N SER A 39 -8.76 -3.33 13.05
CA SER A 39 -7.80 -2.48 13.74
C SER A 39 -8.34 -1.07 13.99
N ASP A 40 -8.02 -0.50 15.15
CA ASP A 40 -8.49 0.82 15.56
C ASP A 40 -8.11 1.91 14.57
N ILE A 41 -6.89 1.85 14.01
CA ILE A 41 -6.44 2.85 13.04
C ILE A 41 -7.28 2.83 11.75
N VAL A 42 -7.69 1.65 11.29
CA VAL A 42 -8.56 1.48 10.11
C VAL A 42 -9.95 2.07 10.40
N LYS A 43 -10.53 1.72 11.55
CA LYS A 43 -11.87 2.19 11.96
C LYS A 43 -11.92 3.70 12.19
N ILE A 44 -10.93 4.24 12.91
CA ILE A 44 -10.84 5.67 13.21
C ILE A 44 -10.70 6.45 11.91
N LEU A 45 -9.77 6.05 11.04
CA LEU A 45 -9.57 6.74 9.77
C LEU A 45 -10.83 6.66 8.90
N GLY A 46 -11.45 5.49 8.79
CA GLY A 46 -12.70 5.32 8.04
C GLY A 46 -13.84 6.20 8.54
N THR A 47 -13.97 6.34 9.86
CA THR A 47 -14.95 7.25 10.49
C THR A 47 -14.66 8.71 10.14
N GLN A 48 -13.39 9.13 10.13
CA GLN A 48 -13.01 10.49 9.77
C GLN A 48 -13.23 10.79 8.29
N VAL A 49 -13.01 9.81 7.41
CA VAL A 49 -13.35 9.91 5.98
C VAL A 49 -14.86 10.13 5.82
N LEU A 50 -15.69 9.28 6.42
CA LEU A 50 -17.15 9.41 6.36
C LEU A 50 -17.64 10.75 6.90
N THR A 51 -17.14 11.17 8.06
CA THR A 51 -17.55 12.42 8.72
C THR A 51 -17.23 13.65 7.88
N ARG A 52 -16.07 13.67 7.20
CA ARG A 52 -15.59 14.86 6.48
C ARG A 52 -15.98 14.89 5.02
N LEU A 53 -16.14 13.73 4.38
CA LEU A 53 -16.44 13.63 2.95
C LEU A 53 -17.87 13.17 2.66
N GLY A 54 -18.64 12.77 3.68
CA GLY A 54 -20.03 12.32 3.53
C GLY A 54 -20.17 11.00 2.78
N ARG A 55 -19.10 10.22 2.65
CA ARG A 55 -19.06 8.93 1.95
C ARG A 55 -18.16 7.95 2.66
N ASP A 56 -18.47 6.67 2.55
CA ASP A 56 -17.64 5.61 3.11
C ASP A 56 -16.26 5.55 2.45
N PRO A 57 -15.20 5.18 3.22
CA PRO A 57 -13.89 4.93 2.64
C PRO A 57 -13.93 3.70 1.73
N VAL A 58 -13.18 3.74 0.64
CA VAL A 58 -12.90 2.55 -0.16
C VAL A 58 -11.69 1.84 0.44
N ILE A 59 -11.90 0.65 1.00
CA ILE A 59 -10.81 -0.23 1.43
C ILE A 59 -10.37 -1.05 0.21
N SER A 60 -9.15 -0.85 -0.25
CA SER A 60 -8.61 -1.51 -1.44
C SER A 60 -7.13 -1.83 -1.31
N GLY A 61 -6.65 -2.76 -2.14
CA GLY A 61 -5.23 -3.02 -2.31
C GLY A 61 -4.63 -2.19 -3.44
N LEU A 62 -3.30 -2.06 -3.42
CA LEU A 62 -2.50 -1.41 -4.45
C LEU A 62 -1.41 -2.39 -4.92
N SER A 63 -1.10 -2.40 -6.22
CA SER A 63 -0.02 -3.24 -6.77
C SER A 63 1.39 -2.75 -6.40
N GLY A 64 1.50 -1.48 -6.00
CA GLY A 64 2.70 -0.89 -5.41
C GLY A 64 2.96 -1.36 -3.98
N TRP A 65 4.21 -1.26 -3.54
CA TRP A 65 4.64 -1.60 -2.20
C TRP A 65 4.97 -0.34 -1.39
N THR A 66 4.65 -0.33 -0.09
CA THR A 66 4.95 0.77 0.83
C THR A 66 5.59 0.24 2.11
N ASP A 67 6.28 1.11 2.83
CA ASP A 67 6.91 0.83 4.12
C ASP A 67 5.90 0.48 5.24
N ALA A 68 4.62 0.79 5.08
CA ALA A 68 3.55 0.36 5.98
C ALA A 68 3.51 -1.16 6.20
N ALA A 69 3.94 -1.95 5.20
CA ALA A 69 4.09 -3.40 5.34
C ALA A 69 5.14 -3.77 6.40
N LEU A 70 6.24 -3.00 6.50
CA LEU A 70 7.29 -3.22 7.51
C LEU A 70 6.79 -2.89 8.91
N LEU A 71 6.04 -1.79 9.07
CA LEU A 71 5.47 -1.40 10.35
C LEU A 71 4.47 -2.46 10.85
N THR A 72 3.61 -2.93 9.95
CA THR A 72 2.64 -3.99 10.27
C THR A 72 3.33 -5.30 10.62
N ALA A 73 4.38 -5.70 9.89
CA ALA A 73 5.19 -6.86 10.23
C ALA A 73 5.90 -6.74 11.59
N ALA A 74 6.20 -5.51 12.03
CA ALA A 74 6.74 -5.22 13.35
C ALA A 74 5.67 -5.15 14.46
N GLY A 75 4.40 -5.47 14.16
CA GLY A 75 3.30 -5.47 15.11
C GLY A 75 2.62 -4.10 15.29
N ILE A 76 2.89 -3.13 14.41
CA ILE A 76 2.26 -1.81 14.43
C ILE A 76 1.23 -1.72 13.29
N PRO A 77 -0.08 -1.86 13.57
CA PRO A 77 -1.10 -1.79 12.53
C PRO A 77 -1.01 -0.47 11.75
N SER A 78 -0.85 -0.57 10.43
CA SER A 78 -0.60 0.59 9.57
C SER A 78 -1.53 0.59 8.37
N VAL A 79 -1.89 1.79 7.91
CA VAL A 79 -2.75 2.02 6.74
C VAL A 79 -2.08 2.99 5.79
N VAL A 80 -2.29 2.80 4.49
CA VAL A 80 -1.87 3.76 3.46
C VAL A 80 -3.06 4.62 3.10
N PHE A 81 -2.93 5.93 3.26
CA PHE A 81 -3.97 6.90 2.98
C PHE A 81 -3.35 8.19 2.45
N GLY A 82 -3.97 8.79 1.44
CA GLY A 82 -3.41 9.95 0.77
C GLY A 82 -4.42 10.68 -0.11
N PRO A 83 -4.00 11.82 -0.69
CA PRO A 83 -4.80 12.61 -1.61
C PRO A 83 -5.05 11.88 -2.93
N ALA A 84 -6.01 12.40 -3.71
CA ALA A 84 -6.21 11.97 -5.08
C ALA A 84 -5.11 12.55 -5.99
N GLY A 85 -4.68 11.74 -6.96
CA GLY A 85 -3.68 12.10 -7.93
C GLY A 85 -3.49 10.96 -8.93
N GLU A 86 -2.60 11.16 -9.89
CA GLU A 86 -2.32 10.16 -10.91
C GLU A 86 -0.89 10.29 -11.41
N GLY A 87 -0.44 9.28 -12.15
CA GLY A 87 0.84 9.31 -12.85
C GLY A 87 2.04 9.06 -11.94
N LEU A 88 1.88 8.31 -10.85
CA LEU A 88 3.02 7.84 -10.04
C LEU A 88 4.07 7.20 -10.95
N HIS A 89 5.30 7.73 -10.91
CA HIS A 89 6.42 7.33 -11.79
C HIS A 89 6.21 7.59 -13.30
N GLY A 90 5.25 8.44 -13.66
CA GLY A 90 4.95 8.83 -15.03
C GLY A 90 5.46 10.23 -15.37
N ALA A 91 5.52 10.55 -16.68
CA ALA A 91 5.95 11.87 -17.14
C ALA A 91 4.97 13.02 -16.77
N ARG A 92 3.73 12.67 -16.40
CA ARG A 92 2.68 13.60 -15.95
C ARG A 92 2.15 13.13 -14.61
N GLU A 93 2.97 13.30 -13.58
CA GLU A 93 2.59 13.08 -12.20
C GLU A 93 1.92 14.34 -11.63
N TRP A 94 0.77 14.18 -10.97
CA TRP A 94 0.04 15.31 -10.38
C TRP A 94 -0.80 14.87 -9.18
N VAL A 95 -1.23 15.86 -8.40
CA VAL A 95 -2.10 15.70 -7.23
C VAL A 95 -3.20 16.75 -7.25
N ASP A 96 -4.40 16.37 -6.83
CA ASP A 96 -5.52 17.30 -6.66
C ASP A 96 -5.37 18.10 -5.37
N LEU A 97 -5.29 19.43 -5.45
CA LEU A 97 -5.01 20.29 -4.30
C LEU A 97 -6.14 20.33 -3.26
N GLU A 98 -7.40 20.23 -3.70
CA GLU A 98 -8.53 20.16 -2.76
C GLU A 98 -8.45 18.87 -1.95
N SER A 99 -8.15 17.74 -2.59
CA SER A 99 -7.97 16.45 -1.93
C SER A 99 -6.79 16.44 -0.97
N VAL A 100 -5.73 17.23 -1.21
CA VAL A 100 -4.63 17.43 -0.25
C VAL A 100 -5.13 18.10 1.02
N ALA A 101 -5.91 19.18 0.88
CA ALA A 101 -6.50 19.87 2.04
C ALA A 101 -7.46 18.95 2.82
N GLN A 102 -8.28 18.19 2.11
CA GLN A 102 -9.18 17.19 2.71
C GLN A 102 -8.40 16.08 3.43
N CYS A 103 -7.35 15.53 2.80
CA CYS A 103 -6.48 14.52 3.37
C CYS A 103 -5.84 15.03 4.67
N CYS A 104 -5.30 16.26 4.67
CA CYS A 104 -4.73 16.89 5.86
C CYS A 104 -5.76 16.97 7.01
N ALA A 105 -6.97 17.45 6.73
CA ALA A 105 -8.03 17.55 7.73
C ALA A 105 -8.45 16.19 8.31
N ILE A 106 -8.50 15.14 7.47
CA ILE A 106 -8.82 13.77 7.87
C ILE A 106 -7.71 13.19 8.75
N VAL A 107 -6.44 13.31 8.33
CA VAL A 107 -5.29 12.81 9.07
C VAL A 107 -5.19 13.49 10.44
N LEU A 108 -5.35 14.81 10.50
CA LEU A 108 -5.37 15.55 11.77
C LEU A 108 -6.44 15.02 12.71
N ALA A 109 -7.67 14.86 12.23
CA ALA A 109 -8.78 14.37 13.04
C ALA A 109 -8.56 12.92 13.51
N ALA A 110 -7.98 12.08 12.65
CA ALA A 110 -7.66 10.69 12.98
C ALA A 110 -6.59 10.63 14.08
N ILE A 111 -5.52 11.43 13.96
CA ILE A 111 -4.47 11.52 14.99
C ILE A 111 -5.06 12.00 16.32
N THR A 112 -5.84 13.09 16.31
CA THR A 112 -6.48 13.60 17.53
C THR A 112 -7.34 12.52 18.20
N LYS A 113 -8.16 11.80 17.43
CA LYS A 113 -9.03 10.76 17.96
C LYS A 113 -8.25 9.55 18.48
N PHE A 114 -7.24 9.10 17.74
CA PHE A 114 -6.41 7.96 18.11
C PHE A 114 -5.65 8.23 19.41
N CYS A 115 -5.00 9.39 19.54
CA CYS A 115 -4.27 9.76 20.74
C CYS A 115 -5.17 10.03 21.94
N ALA A 116 -6.38 10.56 21.74
CA ALA A 116 -7.35 10.74 22.83
C ALA A 116 -7.90 9.40 23.38
N ASN A 117 -7.95 8.35 22.55
CA ASN A 117 -8.40 7.02 22.95
C ASN A 117 -7.29 6.20 23.64
N ASN A 118 -6.02 6.54 23.44
CA ASN A 118 -4.86 5.82 23.97
C ASN A 118 -4.24 6.51 25.20
N GLY A 119 -5.07 7.12 26.05
CA GLY A 119 -4.60 7.68 27.32
C GLY A 119 -3.87 6.61 28.13
N PHE A 120 -2.59 6.84 28.43
CA PHE A 120 -1.86 6.14 29.48
C PHE A 120 -2.52 6.37 30.85
#